data_AF-A0A4Q4CR23-F1
#
_entry.id   AF-A0A4Q4CR23-F1
#
_cell.length_a   1.000
_cell.length_b   1.000
_cell.length_c   1.000
_cell.angle_alpha   90.00
_cell.angle_beta   90.00
_cell.angle_gamma   90.00
#
_symmetry.space_group_name_H-M   'P 1'
#
loop_
_entity.id
_entity.type
_entity.pdbx_description
1 polymer ?
#
loop_
_entity_poly.entity_id
_entity_poly.type
_entity_poly.pdbx_seq_one_letter_code
_entity_poly.pdbx_strand_id
1 'polypeptide(L)'
;MMHGRQAPTRRGGLTMGFTRPQSGRCPPFRPRTQHRHSGSASLPPERCGMAMAKDGEGFFGWRVVAAAFVVAMFSWGINFYGPSVYLHALHAREGWSTSLIAAAITLHFLASGAAVTTLPRLHRRFGLVAVTRAGMLACAAGAFAWGHAGQPWHLVPAALLTAAGWAVTSGAAINAYVAPWFDRRRPAALAMAYNGASIGGVVFTPAWALLIAALGFAEASLIVALAAVVVTWPLAGRYFRPTPAGLGLHPDGAADPPAPRPPRAPAGPLWRQPTFRSLSLAFAFGLTAQMGLLTTLFSILAPSLGTQGAGLVMSLATACAVVGRTAVGLLLPPAIDRRRAGVLNFLLQALGCGILALAAGDPV
;
A
#
# COMPACT_ATOMS: atom_id res chain seq x y z
N MET A 1 22.47 -63.09 -14.76
CA MET A 1 23.49 -64.02 -15.32
C MET A 1 23.13 -64.28 -16.76
N MET A 2 24.07 -63.98 -17.67
CA MET A 2 24.40 -64.60 -18.98
C MET A 2 23.24 -65.02 -19.93
N HIS A 3 23.19 -64.74 -21.23
CA HIS A 3 24.13 -64.45 -22.33
C HIS A 3 23.30 -63.69 -23.42
N GLY A 4 23.78 -62.89 -24.37
CA GLY A 4 25.07 -62.77 -25.02
C GLY A 4 24.95 -63.16 -26.52
N ARG A 5 25.47 -62.28 -27.42
CA ARG A 5 25.82 -62.48 -28.86
C ARG A 5 24.70 -62.19 -29.89
N GLN A 6 24.93 -61.58 -31.06
CA GLN A 6 26.13 -61.12 -31.80
C GLN A 6 25.65 -60.27 -32.99
N ALA A 7 26.35 -59.19 -33.32
CA ALA A 7 26.46 -58.68 -34.70
C ALA A 7 27.59 -59.46 -35.42
N PRO A 8 27.71 -59.47 -36.77
CA PRO A 8 28.41 -58.36 -37.44
C PRO A 8 28.17 -58.14 -38.97
N THR A 9 28.68 -57.00 -39.48
CA THR A 9 29.28 -56.77 -40.83
C THR A 9 28.35 -56.74 -42.07
N ARG A 10 28.53 -55.94 -43.14
CA ARG A 10 29.66 -55.16 -43.67
C ARG A 10 29.18 -54.24 -44.83
N ARG A 11 29.85 -53.07 -44.95
CA ARG A 11 30.41 -52.38 -46.16
C ARG A 11 29.57 -51.91 -47.36
N GLY A 12 29.94 -50.69 -47.77
CA GLY A 12 29.89 -50.13 -49.14
C GLY A 12 28.91 -48.94 -49.23
N GLY A 13 29.28 -47.66 -49.30
CA GLY A 13 30.48 -47.03 -49.84
C GLY A 13 30.28 -46.71 -51.32
N LEU A 14 29.81 -45.50 -51.65
CA LEU A 14 30.20 -44.77 -52.86
C LEU A 14 29.68 -43.32 -52.86
N THR A 15 30.57 -42.47 -53.37
CA THR A 15 30.70 -41.02 -53.40
C THR A 15 30.10 -40.37 -54.66
N MET A 16 30.11 -39.02 -54.64
CA MET A 16 29.87 -38.04 -55.71
C MET A 16 28.41 -37.63 -55.86
N GLY A 17 28.05 -36.35 -55.98
CA GLY A 17 28.79 -35.13 -56.28
C GLY A 17 27.84 -34.18 -57.02
N PHE A 18 28.22 -32.90 -57.15
CA PHE A 18 27.56 -31.86 -57.97
C PHE A 18 26.27 -31.23 -57.39
N THR A 19 26.04 -29.90 -57.34
CA THR A 19 26.78 -28.71 -57.78
C THR A 19 26.13 -27.46 -57.16
N ARG A 20 26.95 -26.46 -56.82
CA ARG A 20 26.55 -25.05 -56.69
C ARG A 20 26.59 -24.36 -58.08
N PRO A 21 25.75 -23.34 -58.30
CA PRO A 21 26.19 -22.12 -59.01
C PRO A 21 25.88 -20.86 -58.17
N GLN A 22 26.90 -20.05 -57.83
CA GLN A 22 27.28 -18.77 -58.48
C GLN A 22 26.25 -17.64 -58.29
N SER A 23 26.46 -16.71 -57.36
CA SER A 23 27.22 -15.44 -57.51
C SER A 23 26.58 -14.43 -58.48
N GLY A 24 25.61 -13.66 -57.98
CA GLY A 24 25.15 -12.41 -58.58
C GLY A 24 25.82 -11.22 -57.89
N ARG A 25 26.65 -10.48 -58.63
CA ARG A 25 27.34 -9.26 -58.18
C ARG A 25 26.36 -8.09 -58.14
N CYS A 26 26.26 -7.38 -57.02
CA CYS A 26 25.67 -6.05 -56.95
C CYS A 26 26.65 -5.01 -57.52
N PRO A 27 26.19 -4.06 -58.36
CA PRO A 27 27.04 -2.98 -58.87
C PRO A 27 27.30 -1.91 -57.79
N PRO A 28 28.43 -1.18 -57.87
CA PRO A 28 28.79 -0.16 -56.90
C PRO A 28 27.95 1.12 -57.07
N PHE A 29 27.42 1.60 -55.95
CA PHE A 29 26.69 2.86 -55.84
C PHE A 29 27.66 4.03 -56.09
N ARG A 30 27.47 4.76 -57.20
CA ARG A 30 28.22 5.99 -57.50
C ARG A 30 27.65 7.15 -56.66
N PRO A 31 28.49 8.01 -56.06
CA PRO A 31 28.01 9.21 -55.37
C PRO A 31 27.50 10.22 -56.41
N ARG A 32 26.21 10.57 -56.32
CA ARG A 32 25.61 11.63 -57.13
C ARG A 32 25.98 12.97 -56.50
N THR A 33 26.79 13.74 -57.22
CA THR A 33 27.14 15.13 -56.96
C THR A 33 25.87 15.97 -56.79
N GLN A 34 25.71 16.55 -55.60
CA GLN A 34 24.60 17.43 -55.27
C GLN A 34 24.97 18.86 -55.69
N HIS A 35 24.27 19.37 -56.68
CA HIS A 35 24.33 20.78 -57.07
C HIS A 35 23.89 21.66 -55.91
N ARG A 36 24.74 22.62 -55.54
CA ARG A 36 24.40 23.79 -54.73
C ARG A 36 23.29 24.57 -55.43
N HIS A 37 22.12 24.67 -54.80
CA HIS A 37 21.23 25.81 -54.97
C HIS A 37 20.97 26.45 -53.61
N SER A 38 21.40 27.70 -53.52
CA SER A 38 21.06 28.67 -52.48
C SER A 38 19.57 28.95 -52.49
N GLY A 39 18.95 28.93 -51.32
CA GLY A 39 17.54 29.30 -51.15
C GLY A 39 17.05 28.99 -49.74
N SER A 40 17.63 29.65 -48.73
CA SER A 40 17.11 29.60 -47.36
C SER A 40 15.85 30.46 -47.26
N ALA A 41 14.71 29.87 -47.63
CA ALA A 41 13.40 30.38 -47.22
C ALA A 41 13.16 29.92 -45.77
N SER A 42 13.22 30.87 -44.85
CA SER A 42 12.95 30.74 -43.43
C SER A 42 11.53 30.23 -43.16
N LEU A 43 11.40 28.98 -42.70
CA LEU A 43 10.22 28.54 -41.98
C LEU A 43 10.32 29.06 -40.54
N PRO A 44 9.27 29.69 -39.97
CA PRO A 44 9.31 30.11 -38.58
C PRO A 44 9.38 28.86 -37.69
N PRO A 45 10.23 28.84 -36.65
CA PRO A 45 10.18 27.75 -35.68
C PRO A 45 8.80 27.79 -35.01
N GLU A 46 8.06 26.69 -35.15
CA GLU A 46 6.91 26.39 -34.32
C GLU A 46 7.29 26.67 -32.87
N ARG A 47 6.50 27.50 -32.21
CA ARG A 47 6.64 27.81 -30.79
C ARG A 47 6.44 26.50 -30.02
N CYS A 48 7.53 25.78 -29.80
CA CYS A 48 7.65 24.83 -28.70
C CYS A 48 7.36 25.67 -27.45
N GLY A 49 6.14 25.54 -26.94
CA GLY A 49 5.75 26.14 -25.68
C GLY A 49 6.60 25.51 -24.59
N MET A 50 7.79 26.08 -24.36
CA MET A 50 8.42 26.11 -23.05
C MET A 50 7.43 26.82 -22.14
N ALA A 51 6.44 26.07 -21.67
CA ALA A 51 5.78 26.37 -20.43
C ALA A 51 6.90 26.32 -19.39
N MET A 52 7.52 27.48 -19.14
CA MET A 52 8.23 27.72 -17.90
C MET A 52 7.28 27.27 -16.80
N ALA A 53 7.62 26.17 -16.14
CA ALA A 53 7.00 25.78 -14.90
C ALA A 53 7.20 26.98 -13.97
N LYS A 54 6.11 27.69 -13.68
CA LYS A 54 6.12 28.80 -12.74
C LYS A 54 6.73 28.30 -11.43
N ASP A 55 7.79 28.96 -10.99
CA ASP A 55 8.48 28.79 -9.71
C ASP A 55 7.63 29.17 -8.48
N GLY A 56 6.41 28.63 -8.40
CA GLY A 56 5.47 28.86 -7.30
C GLY A 56 4.54 27.69 -7.00
N GLU A 57 4.44 26.68 -7.87
CA GLU A 57 3.67 25.46 -7.59
C GLU A 57 4.63 24.30 -7.28
N GLY A 58 4.72 23.92 -6.00
CA GLY A 58 5.59 22.82 -5.57
C GLY A 58 5.33 21.50 -6.31
N PHE A 59 6.36 20.66 -6.42
CA PHE A 59 6.35 19.37 -7.12
C PHE A 59 5.05 18.55 -6.87
N PHE A 60 4.36 18.19 -7.94
CA PHE A 60 3.02 17.57 -7.90
C PHE A 60 2.96 16.31 -7.00
N GLY A 61 4.06 15.56 -6.88
CA GLY A 61 4.12 14.39 -6.02
C GLY A 61 3.72 14.66 -4.56
N TRP A 62 3.98 15.85 -4.02
CA TRP A 62 3.56 16.21 -2.66
C TRP A 62 2.04 16.39 -2.53
N ARG A 63 1.35 16.78 -3.60
CA ARG A 63 -0.12 16.82 -3.65
C ARG A 63 -0.69 15.41 -3.64
N VAL A 64 0.00 14.45 -4.28
CA VAL A 64 -0.34 13.02 -4.22
C VAL A 64 -0.13 12.47 -2.80
N VAL A 65 0.94 12.87 -2.11
CA VAL A 65 1.16 12.51 -0.70
C VAL A 65 0.03 13.03 0.19
N ALA A 66 -0.39 14.28 0.02
CA ALA A 66 -1.51 14.85 0.78
C ALA A 66 -2.83 14.11 0.50
N ALA A 67 -3.12 13.77 -0.76
CA ALA A 67 -4.31 12.97 -1.10
C ALA A 67 -4.24 11.55 -0.50
N ALA A 68 -3.06 10.91 -0.57
CA ALA A 68 -2.84 9.59 0.02
C ALA A 68 -2.94 9.61 1.55
N PHE A 69 -2.49 10.69 2.20
CA PHE A 69 -2.68 10.92 3.63
C PHE A 69 -4.17 10.90 4.01
N VAL A 70 -5.01 11.64 3.27
CA VAL A 70 -6.46 11.69 3.56
C VAL A 70 -7.10 10.32 3.33
N VAL A 71 -6.75 9.63 2.23
CA VAL A 71 -7.24 8.27 2.00
C VAL A 71 -6.81 7.32 3.12
N ALA A 72 -5.55 7.40 3.58
CA ALA A 72 -5.06 6.59 4.70
C ALA A 72 -5.82 6.90 6.00
N MET A 73 -6.12 8.18 6.28
CA MET A 73 -6.89 8.61 7.44
C MET A 73 -8.27 7.95 7.50
N PHE A 74 -9.05 8.06 6.43
CA PHE A 74 -10.38 7.44 6.37
C PHE A 74 -10.31 5.90 6.33
N SER A 75 -9.40 5.36 5.52
CA SER A 75 -9.24 3.90 5.37
C SER A 75 -8.90 3.25 6.70
N TRP A 76 -7.93 3.78 7.47
CA TRP A 76 -7.60 3.25 8.80
C TRP A 76 -8.68 3.53 9.83
N GLY A 77 -9.28 4.73 9.81
CA GLY A 77 -10.37 5.08 10.71
C GLY A 77 -11.53 4.08 10.65
N ILE A 78 -11.88 3.61 9.45
CA ILE A 78 -12.96 2.65 9.23
C ILE A 78 -12.53 1.20 9.44
N ASN A 79 -11.39 0.80 8.87
CA ASN A 79 -11.06 -0.63 8.76
C ASN A 79 -10.06 -1.12 9.81
N PHE A 80 -9.30 -0.22 10.43
CA PHE A 80 -8.29 -0.59 11.43
C PHE A 80 -8.75 -0.22 12.85
N TYR A 81 -9.24 1.02 13.03
CA TYR A 81 -9.75 1.49 14.32
C TYR A 81 -11.24 1.24 14.49
N GLY A 82 -12.02 1.24 13.40
CA GLY A 82 -13.45 0.92 13.44
C GLY A 82 -13.82 -0.44 14.04
N PRO A 83 -13.09 -1.55 13.78
CA PRO A 83 -13.43 -2.86 14.33
C PRO A 83 -13.59 -2.92 15.86
N SER A 84 -12.77 -2.20 16.64
CA SER A 84 -12.93 -2.16 18.09
C SER A 84 -14.22 -1.46 18.51
N VAL A 85 -14.60 -0.39 17.78
CA VAL A 85 -15.87 0.32 17.94
C VAL A 85 -17.04 -0.59 17.56
N TYR A 86 -16.97 -1.31 16.43
CA TYR A 86 -18.04 -2.19 15.96
C TYR A 86 -18.31 -3.31 16.95
N LEU A 87 -17.24 -3.91 17.50
CA LEU A 87 -17.35 -4.93 18.55
C LEU A 87 -18.10 -4.40 19.76
N HIS A 88 -17.66 -3.25 20.29
CA HIS A 88 -18.27 -2.67 21.48
C HIS A 88 -19.74 -2.28 21.22
N ALA A 89 -20.02 -1.59 20.13
CA ALA A 89 -21.35 -1.09 19.81
C ALA A 89 -22.36 -2.21 19.55
N LEU A 90 -21.96 -3.27 18.83
CA LEU A 90 -22.84 -4.43 18.58
C LEU A 90 -23.04 -5.28 19.82
N HIS A 91 -22.02 -5.46 20.64
CA HIS A 91 -22.17 -6.15 21.92
C HIS A 91 -23.15 -5.41 22.82
N ALA A 92 -23.01 -4.08 22.93
CA ALA A 92 -23.89 -3.25 23.75
C ALA A 92 -25.34 -3.18 23.22
N ARG A 93 -25.52 -3.11 21.89
CA ARG A 93 -26.86 -2.98 21.28
C ARG A 93 -27.61 -4.31 21.17
N GLU A 94 -26.93 -5.37 20.76
CA GLU A 94 -27.56 -6.66 20.40
C GLU A 94 -27.33 -7.76 21.46
N GLY A 95 -26.42 -7.55 22.41
CA GLY A 95 -26.07 -8.56 23.42
C GLY A 95 -25.27 -9.76 22.86
N TRP A 96 -24.85 -9.72 21.60
CA TRP A 96 -24.07 -10.80 20.98
C TRP A 96 -22.72 -11.00 21.67
N SER A 97 -22.23 -12.24 21.72
CA SER A 97 -20.95 -12.52 22.37
C SER A 97 -19.78 -11.80 21.67
N THR A 98 -18.83 -11.32 22.47
CA THR A 98 -17.62 -10.65 21.96
C THR A 98 -16.81 -11.57 21.05
N SER A 99 -16.78 -12.89 21.33
CA SER A 99 -16.14 -13.90 20.48
C SER A 99 -16.75 -13.99 19.08
N LEU A 100 -18.08 -13.91 18.96
CA LEU A 100 -18.77 -13.96 17.66
C LEU A 100 -18.40 -12.74 16.81
N ILE A 101 -18.43 -11.55 17.39
CA ILE A 101 -18.10 -10.31 16.69
C ILE A 101 -16.59 -10.28 16.33
N ALA A 102 -15.74 -10.69 17.26
CA ALA A 102 -14.29 -10.81 17.04
C ALA A 102 -13.95 -11.81 15.91
N ALA A 103 -14.71 -12.89 15.76
CA ALA A 103 -14.55 -13.83 14.65
C ALA A 103 -14.83 -13.16 13.29
N ALA A 104 -15.86 -12.32 13.19
CA ALA A 104 -16.14 -11.55 11.98
C ALA A 104 -15.07 -10.48 11.70
N ILE A 105 -14.54 -9.82 12.72
CA ILE A 105 -13.39 -8.92 12.58
C ILE A 105 -12.13 -9.66 12.13
N THR A 106 -11.93 -10.87 12.63
CA THR A 106 -10.82 -11.75 12.19
C THR A 106 -10.98 -12.12 10.71
N LEU A 107 -12.21 -12.46 10.29
CA LEU A 107 -12.53 -12.69 8.89
C LEU A 107 -12.20 -11.46 8.03
N HIS A 108 -12.52 -10.25 8.50
CA HIS A 108 -12.18 -9.02 7.79
C HIS A 108 -10.68 -8.92 7.47
N PHE A 109 -9.81 -9.10 8.48
CA PHE A 109 -8.36 -9.00 8.28
C PHE A 109 -7.80 -10.13 7.42
N LEU A 110 -8.26 -11.37 7.62
CA LEU A 110 -7.81 -12.52 6.83
C LEU A 110 -8.23 -12.41 5.36
N ALA A 111 -9.50 -12.06 5.11
CA ALA A 111 -10.02 -11.88 3.76
C ALA A 111 -9.30 -10.73 3.03
N SER A 112 -9.01 -9.63 3.74
CA SER A 112 -8.24 -8.53 3.15
C SER A 112 -6.80 -8.94 2.83
N GLY A 113 -6.13 -9.66 3.74
CA GLY A 113 -4.78 -10.19 3.52
C GLY A 113 -4.68 -11.11 2.30
N ALA A 114 -5.73 -11.90 2.03
CA ALA A 114 -5.81 -12.67 0.79
C ALA A 114 -6.06 -11.77 -0.44
N ALA A 115 -7.03 -10.85 -0.34
CA ALA A 115 -7.46 -10.00 -1.44
C ALA A 115 -6.39 -8.99 -1.91
N VAL A 116 -5.54 -8.48 -1.01
CA VAL A 116 -4.49 -7.50 -1.35
C VAL A 116 -3.48 -8.05 -2.36
N THR A 117 -3.32 -9.38 -2.44
CA THR A 117 -2.45 -10.03 -3.45
C THR A 117 -2.91 -9.76 -4.89
N THR A 118 -4.19 -9.43 -5.08
CA THR A 118 -4.77 -9.10 -6.39
C THR A 118 -4.60 -7.63 -6.77
N LEU A 119 -4.21 -6.77 -5.83
CA LEU A 119 -4.11 -5.32 -6.00
C LEU A 119 -3.30 -4.89 -7.23
N PRO A 120 -2.09 -5.45 -7.52
CA PRO A 120 -1.35 -5.07 -8.71
C PRO A 120 -2.09 -5.39 -10.01
N ARG A 121 -2.85 -6.50 -10.04
CA ARG A 121 -3.66 -6.87 -11.21
C ARG A 121 -4.84 -5.93 -11.39
N LEU A 122 -5.52 -5.57 -10.29
CA LEU A 122 -6.62 -4.61 -10.30
C LEU A 122 -6.15 -3.22 -10.76
N HIS A 123 -5.06 -2.70 -10.21
CA HIS A 123 -4.48 -1.43 -10.63
C HIS A 123 -4.07 -1.43 -12.11
N ARG A 124 -3.52 -2.53 -12.62
CA ARG A 124 -3.17 -2.63 -14.05
C ARG A 124 -4.40 -2.67 -14.96
N ARG A 125 -5.47 -3.35 -14.55
CA ARG A 125 -6.67 -3.53 -15.36
C ARG A 125 -7.62 -2.32 -15.32
N PHE A 126 -7.78 -1.71 -14.16
CA PHE A 126 -8.80 -0.67 -13.92
C PHE A 126 -8.20 0.70 -13.57
N GLY A 127 -6.88 0.79 -13.37
CA GLY A 127 -6.19 2.02 -12.95
C GLY A 127 -6.33 2.31 -11.45
N LEU A 128 -5.54 3.26 -10.95
CA LEU A 128 -5.55 3.64 -9.54
C LEU A 128 -6.90 4.25 -9.13
N VAL A 129 -7.43 5.17 -9.93
CA VAL A 129 -8.65 5.93 -9.60
C VAL A 129 -9.86 5.02 -9.38
N ALA A 130 -10.15 4.11 -10.32
CA ALA A 130 -11.33 3.26 -10.24
C ALA A 130 -11.21 2.28 -9.07
N VAL A 131 -10.02 1.72 -8.85
CA VAL A 131 -9.76 0.78 -7.75
C VAL A 131 -9.87 1.47 -6.39
N THR A 132 -9.30 2.66 -6.22
CA THR A 132 -9.45 3.43 -4.97
C THR A 132 -10.91 3.77 -4.70
N ARG A 133 -11.65 4.23 -5.72
CA ARG A 133 -13.08 4.57 -5.59
C ARG A 133 -13.93 3.36 -5.22
N ALA A 134 -13.73 2.23 -5.91
CA ALA A 134 -14.41 0.98 -5.58
C ALA A 134 -14.07 0.52 -4.16
N GLY A 135 -12.80 0.64 -3.75
CA GLY A 135 -12.36 0.34 -2.39
C GLY A 135 -13.03 1.17 -1.32
N MET A 136 -13.09 2.49 -1.52
CA MET A 136 -13.74 3.40 -0.57
C MET A 136 -15.26 3.20 -0.52
N LEU A 137 -15.91 2.86 -1.65
CA LEU A 137 -17.31 2.45 -1.67
C LEU A 137 -17.52 1.14 -0.88
N ALA A 138 -16.65 0.15 -1.05
CA ALA A 138 -16.72 -1.10 -0.30
C ALA A 138 -16.49 -0.88 1.21
N CYS A 139 -15.54 0.00 1.59
CA CYS A 139 -15.34 0.43 2.98
C CYS A 139 -16.62 1.05 3.56
N ALA A 140 -17.23 1.98 2.83
CA ALA A 140 -18.45 2.67 3.24
C ALA A 140 -19.64 1.72 3.36
N ALA A 141 -19.86 0.85 2.37
CA ALA A 141 -20.91 -0.15 2.39
C ALA A 141 -20.72 -1.15 3.53
N GLY A 142 -19.48 -1.57 3.80
CA GLY A 142 -19.16 -2.43 4.91
C GLY A 142 -19.42 -1.76 6.27
N ALA A 143 -18.95 -0.53 6.47
CA ALA A 143 -19.21 0.24 7.70
C ALA A 143 -20.71 0.46 7.94
N PHE A 144 -21.46 0.80 6.89
CA PHE A 144 -22.91 0.88 6.93
C PHE A 144 -23.54 -0.46 7.36
N ALA A 145 -23.12 -1.57 6.76
CA ALA A 145 -23.61 -2.91 7.08
C ALA A 145 -23.29 -3.33 8.52
N TRP A 146 -22.12 -2.97 9.07
CA TRP A 146 -21.80 -3.14 10.49
C TRP A 146 -22.79 -2.38 11.38
N GLY A 147 -23.04 -1.10 11.07
CA GLY A 147 -23.98 -0.28 11.84
C GLY A 147 -25.42 -0.77 11.79
N HIS A 148 -25.84 -1.41 10.69
CA HIS A 148 -27.22 -1.87 10.47
C HIS A 148 -27.39 -3.38 10.66
N ALA A 149 -26.39 -4.07 11.22
CA ALA A 149 -26.49 -5.48 11.50
C ALA A 149 -27.51 -5.76 12.62
N GLY A 150 -28.71 -6.24 12.25
CA GLY A 150 -29.72 -6.74 13.20
C GLY A 150 -29.74 -8.26 13.39
N GLN A 151 -28.90 -9.02 12.68
CA GLN A 151 -28.78 -10.47 12.83
C GLN A 151 -27.31 -10.90 12.71
N PRO A 152 -26.85 -11.93 13.43
CA PRO A 152 -25.46 -12.38 13.42
C PRO A 152 -24.87 -12.67 12.03
N TRP A 153 -25.66 -13.19 11.11
CA TRP A 153 -25.15 -13.53 9.77
C TRP A 153 -24.83 -12.29 8.94
N HIS A 154 -25.37 -11.10 9.27
CA HIS A 154 -25.01 -9.82 8.64
C HIS A 154 -23.53 -9.44 8.86
N LEU A 155 -22.88 -9.99 9.90
CA LEU A 155 -21.48 -9.70 10.20
C LEU A 155 -20.53 -10.21 9.12
N VAL A 156 -20.87 -11.33 8.46
CA VAL A 156 -20.06 -11.91 7.39
C VAL A 156 -19.99 -11.01 6.16
N PRO A 157 -21.11 -10.59 5.53
CA PRO A 157 -21.05 -9.66 4.40
C PRO A 157 -20.47 -8.30 4.81
N ALA A 158 -20.76 -7.78 6.01
CA ALA A 158 -20.15 -6.54 6.50
C ALA A 158 -18.61 -6.65 6.58
N ALA A 159 -18.10 -7.75 7.13
CA ALA A 159 -16.67 -8.04 7.20
C ALA A 159 -16.02 -8.19 5.82
N LEU A 160 -16.67 -8.89 4.89
CA LEU A 160 -16.15 -9.08 3.53
C LEU A 160 -16.13 -7.78 2.71
N LEU A 161 -17.11 -6.90 2.89
CA LEU A 161 -17.16 -5.58 2.25
C LEU A 161 -16.03 -4.67 2.76
N THR A 162 -15.88 -4.55 4.09
CA THR A 162 -14.76 -3.79 4.66
C THR A 162 -13.42 -4.44 4.28
N ALA A 163 -13.33 -5.77 4.20
CA ALA A 163 -12.10 -6.47 3.81
C ALA A 163 -11.68 -6.15 2.37
N ALA A 164 -12.65 -6.18 1.45
CA ALA A 164 -12.43 -5.84 0.04
C ALA A 164 -12.00 -4.37 -0.11
N GLY A 165 -12.65 -3.47 0.63
CA GLY A 165 -12.26 -2.07 0.71
C GLY A 165 -10.83 -1.89 1.21
N TRP A 166 -10.55 -2.41 2.40
CA TRP A 166 -9.24 -2.35 3.05
C TRP A 166 -8.13 -2.91 2.15
N ALA A 167 -8.36 -4.04 1.48
CA ALA A 167 -7.36 -4.65 0.61
C ALA A 167 -6.82 -3.68 -0.45
N VAL A 168 -7.68 -2.84 -1.01
CA VAL A 168 -7.33 -1.93 -2.12
C VAL A 168 -7.10 -0.47 -1.68
N THR A 169 -7.28 -0.16 -0.40
CA THR A 169 -6.95 1.14 0.23
C THR A 169 -5.95 1.02 1.38
N SER A 170 -5.31 -0.15 1.52
CA SER A 170 -4.29 -0.50 2.51
C SER A 170 -2.96 0.21 2.24
N GLY A 171 -1.95 -0.07 3.07
CA GLY A 171 -0.60 0.45 2.87
C GLY A 171 0.03 0.05 1.53
N ALA A 172 -0.33 -1.12 1.00
CA ALA A 172 0.10 -1.52 -0.34
C ALA A 172 -0.42 -0.53 -1.40
N ALA A 173 -1.66 -0.05 -1.25
CA ALA A 173 -2.27 0.93 -2.13
C ALA A 173 -1.65 2.33 -1.95
N ILE A 174 -1.47 2.78 -0.71
CA ILE A 174 -0.76 4.04 -0.40
C ILE A 174 0.64 4.06 -1.04
N ASN A 175 1.38 2.95 -0.92
CA ASN A 175 2.67 2.83 -1.57
C ASN A 175 2.56 2.85 -3.11
N ALA A 176 1.52 2.26 -3.70
CA ALA A 176 1.31 2.33 -5.14
C ALA A 176 1.00 3.75 -5.64
N TYR A 177 0.33 4.58 -4.83
CA TYR A 177 0.04 5.98 -5.18
C TYR A 177 1.30 6.84 -5.14
N VAL A 178 2.09 6.68 -4.07
CA VAL A 178 3.19 7.60 -3.73
C VAL A 178 4.51 7.18 -4.39
N ALA A 179 4.85 5.89 -4.40
CA ALA A 179 6.16 5.42 -4.83
C ALA A 179 6.58 5.85 -6.25
N PRO A 180 5.69 5.95 -7.25
CA PRO A 180 6.09 6.42 -8.58
C PRO A 180 6.63 7.85 -8.60
N TRP A 181 6.26 8.70 -7.64
CA TRP A 181 6.62 10.12 -7.61
C TRP A 181 7.95 10.42 -6.92
N PHE A 182 8.52 9.46 -6.20
CA PHE A 182 9.69 9.68 -5.36
C PHE A 182 10.69 8.52 -5.45
N ASP A 183 11.97 8.83 -5.57
CA ASP A 183 13.06 7.85 -5.51
C ASP A 183 13.89 8.07 -4.24
N ARG A 184 14.56 9.22 -4.12
CA ARG A 184 15.40 9.60 -2.97
C ARG A 184 14.55 9.94 -1.75
N ARG A 185 13.47 10.70 -1.91
CA ARG A 185 12.60 11.12 -0.79
C ARG A 185 11.45 10.15 -0.52
N ARG A 186 11.49 8.95 -1.10
CA ARG A 186 10.43 7.95 -0.97
C ARG A 186 10.13 7.55 0.48
N PRO A 187 11.12 7.30 1.37
CA PRO A 187 10.84 6.99 2.77
C PRO A 187 10.07 8.11 3.47
N ALA A 188 10.50 9.36 3.29
CA ALA A 188 9.84 10.54 3.87
C ALA A 188 8.42 10.74 3.31
N ALA A 189 8.24 10.63 1.99
CA ALA A 189 6.94 10.76 1.34
C ALA A 189 5.94 9.69 1.80
N LEU A 190 6.40 8.44 1.92
CA LEU A 190 5.57 7.35 2.45
C LEU A 190 5.27 7.55 3.93
N ALA A 191 6.25 7.94 4.76
CA ALA A 191 6.03 8.23 6.17
C ALA A 191 4.98 9.33 6.37
N MET A 192 5.05 10.40 5.57
CA MET A 192 4.05 11.46 5.59
C MET A 192 2.67 10.93 5.20
N ALA A 193 2.55 10.18 4.10
CA ALA A 193 1.26 9.57 3.72
C ALA A 193 0.70 8.64 4.81
N TYR A 194 1.56 7.84 5.44
CA TYR A 194 1.18 6.95 6.54
C TYR A 194 0.86 7.66 7.85
N ASN A 195 1.32 8.89 8.08
CA ASN A 195 0.87 9.68 9.22
C ASN A 195 -0.64 9.96 9.16
N GLY A 196 -1.25 9.91 7.97
CA GLY A 196 -2.69 9.93 7.79
C GLY A 196 -3.38 8.81 8.56
N ALA A 197 -2.82 7.60 8.56
CA ALA A 197 -3.35 6.48 9.34
C ALA A 197 -3.36 6.78 10.85
N SER A 198 -2.29 7.38 11.38
CA SER A 198 -2.22 7.80 12.79
C SER A 198 -3.29 8.82 13.14
N ILE A 199 -3.39 9.87 12.31
CA ILE A 199 -4.37 10.94 12.51
C ILE A 199 -5.78 10.39 12.35
N GLY A 200 -5.95 9.37 11.51
CA GLY A 200 -7.17 8.56 11.43
C GLY A 200 -7.56 8.00 12.80
N GLY A 201 -6.64 7.36 13.52
CA GLY A 201 -6.90 6.87 14.87
C GLY A 201 -7.26 7.98 15.87
N VAL A 202 -6.51 9.09 15.86
CA VAL A 202 -6.75 10.24 16.77
C VAL A 202 -8.11 10.88 16.53
N VAL A 203 -8.54 10.99 15.27
CA VAL A 203 -9.77 11.70 14.90
C VAL A 203 -10.98 10.76 14.91
N PHE A 204 -10.88 9.58 14.29
CA PHE A 204 -12.02 8.68 14.15
C PHE A 204 -12.43 8.03 15.45
N THR A 205 -11.50 7.67 16.34
CA THR A 205 -11.87 7.04 17.62
C THR A 205 -12.82 7.91 18.45
N PRO A 206 -12.51 9.18 18.76
CA PRO A 206 -13.45 10.06 19.46
C PRO A 206 -14.65 10.45 18.58
N ALA A 207 -14.48 10.63 17.27
CA ALA A 207 -15.61 10.95 16.39
C ALA A 207 -16.68 9.85 16.40
N TRP A 208 -16.26 8.58 16.33
CA TRP A 208 -17.15 7.43 16.49
C TRP A 208 -17.87 7.47 17.83
N ALA A 209 -17.14 7.65 18.94
CA ALA A 209 -17.74 7.67 20.27
C ALA A 209 -18.79 8.79 20.41
N LEU A 210 -18.48 10.01 19.96
CA LEU A 210 -19.40 11.15 20.00
C LEU A 210 -20.62 10.95 19.10
N LEU A 211 -20.42 10.47 17.87
CA LEU A 211 -21.53 10.20 16.95
C LEU A 211 -22.44 9.09 17.46
N ILE A 212 -21.87 8.02 18.02
CA ILE A 212 -22.65 6.90 18.60
C ILE A 212 -23.43 7.37 19.83
N ALA A 213 -22.82 8.18 20.70
CA ALA A 213 -23.51 8.72 21.87
C ALA A 213 -24.68 9.65 21.50
N ALA A 214 -24.53 10.42 20.42
CA ALA A 214 -25.55 11.38 19.99
C ALA A 214 -26.67 10.76 19.12
N LEU A 215 -26.33 9.83 18.22
CA LEU A 215 -27.22 9.37 17.15
C LEU A 215 -27.39 7.84 17.10
N GLY A 216 -26.63 7.10 17.92
CA GLY A 216 -26.56 5.64 17.86
C GLY A 216 -25.62 5.13 16.76
N PHE A 217 -25.35 3.82 16.80
CA PHE A 217 -24.33 3.21 15.95
C PHE A 217 -24.69 3.15 14.46
N ALA A 218 -25.97 2.96 14.14
CA ALA A 218 -26.44 2.90 12.76
C ALA A 218 -26.21 4.24 12.03
N GLU A 219 -26.63 5.35 12.62
CA GLU A 219 -26.48 6.68 12.02
C GLU A 219 -25.03 7.17 12.03
N ALA A 220 -24.29 6.88 13.12
CA ALA A 220 -22.86 7.15 13.17
C ALA A 220 -22.10 6.47 12.01
N SER A 221 -22.44 5.21 11.71
CA SER A 221 -21.78 4.49 10.63
C SER A 221 -22.14 5.01 9.24
N LEU A 222 -23.38 5.45 9.03
CA LEU A 222 -23.81 6.11 7.81
C LEU A 222 -23.06 7.43 7.59
N ILE A 223 -22.96 8.28 8.60
CA ILE A 223 -22.24 9.57 8.52
C ILE A 223 -20.77 9.34 8.16
N VAL A 224 -20.10 8.41 8.85
CA VAL A 224 -18.70 8.05 8.58
C VAL A 224 -18.52 7.49 7.17
N ALA A 225 -19.41 6.59 6.74
CA ALA A 225 -19.40 6.01 5.40
C ALA A 225 -19.55 7.07 4.30
N LEU A 226 -20.51 7.98 4.46
CA LEU A 226 -20.75 9.09 3.51
C LEU A 226 -19.56 10.05 3.47
N ALA A 227 -19.05 10.47 4.63
CA ALA A 227 -17.89 11.35 4.71
C ALA A 227 -16.68 10.74 3.99
N ALA A 228 -16.44 9.44 4.17
CA ALA A 228 -15.35 8.73 3.51
C ALA A 228 -15.46 8.80 1.99
N VAL A 229 -16.63 8.53 1.42
CA VAL A 229 -16.83 8.59 -0.03
C VAL A 229 -16.74 10.03 -0.53
N VAL A 230 -17.48 10.96 0.08
CA VAL A 230 -17.55 12.36 -0.36
C VAL A 230 -16.17 13.02 -0.37
N VAL A 231 -15.34 12.75 0.63
CA VAL A 231 -14.00 13.34 0.72
C VAL A 231 -13.00 12.64 -0.21
N THR A 232 -12.97 11.30 -0.21
CA THR A 232 -11.92 10.57 -0.94
C THR A 232 -12.18 10.45 -2.45
N TRP A 233 -13.44 10.48 -2.87
CA TRP A 233 -13.82 10.34 -4.28
C TRP A 233 -13.26 11.41 -5.23
N PRO A 234 -13.36 12.72 -4.92
CA PRO A 234 -12.75 13.77 -5.74
C PRO A 234 -11.21 13.73 -5.66
N LEU A 235 -10.65 13.42 -4.49
CA LEU A 235 -9.19 13.31 -4.31
C LEU A 235 -8.60 12.21 -5.19
N ALA A 236 -9.21 11.03 -5.21
CA ALA A 236 -8.78 9.93 -6.06
C ALA A 236 -8.79 10.33 -7.53
N GLY A 237 -9.86 10.98 -8.00
CA GLY A 237 -9.98 11.43 -9.39
C GLY A 237 -8.94 12.48 -9.79
N ARG A 238 -8.69 13.45 -8.90
CA ARG A 238 -7.80 14.59 -9.19
C ARG A 238 -6.32 14.23 -9.09
N TYR A 239 -5.95 13.41 -8.11
CA TYR A 239 -4.53 13.23 -7.74
C TYR A 239 -3.94 11.87 -8.08
N PHE A 240 -4.76 10.82 -8.27
CA PHE A 240 -4.25 9.47 -8.62
C PHE A 240 -4.39 9.12 -10.10
N ARG A 241 -5.02 9.99 -10.90
CA ARG A 241 -5.03 9.85 -12.37
C ARG A 241 -3.71 10.25 -13.01
N PRO A 242 -3.09 11.40 -12.66
CA PRO A 242 -1.83 11.80 -13.27
C PRO A 242 -0.70 10.83 -12.90
N THR A 243 0.25 10.65 -13.80
CA THR A 243 1.50 9.94 -13.54
C THR A 243 2.66 10.91 -13.77
N PRO A 244 3.83 10.70 -13.13
CA PRO A 244 5.00 11.54 -13.39
C PRO A 244 5.30 11.64 -14.89
N ALA A 245 5.39 10.49 -15.57
CA ALA A 245 5.62 10.43 -17.01
C ALA A 245 4.52 11.13 -17.84
N GLY A 246 3.24 10.99 -17.45
CA GLY A 246 2.13 11.66 -18.11
C GLY A 246 2.11 13.18 -17.94
N LEU A 247 2.84 13.72 -16.95
CA LEU A 247 3.04 15.15 -16.74
C LEU A 247 4.42 15.64 -17.24
N GLY A 248 5.22 14.78 -17.88
CA GLY A 248 6.60 15.12 -18.24
C GLY A 248 7.52 15.37 -17.04
N LEU A 249 7.15 14.86 -15.85
CA LEU A 249 7.91 15.00 -14.61
C LEU A 249 8.71 13.74 -14.32
N HIS A 250 9.85 13.90 -13.65
CA HIS A 250 10.64 12.82 -13.11
C HIS A 250 10.44 12.68 -11.58
N PRO A 251 10.69 11.50 -10.99
CA PRO A 251 10.63 11.32 -9.55
C PRO A 251 11.46 12.37 -8.81
N ASP A 252 10.98 12.78 -7.64
CA ASP A 252 11.56 13.89 -6.85
C ASP A 252 11.62 15.24 -7.58
N GLY A 253 11.01 15.41 -8.75
CA GLY A 253 11.14 16.63 -9.55
C GLY A 253 12.53 16.81 -10.14
N ALA A 254 13.25 15.71 -10.41
CA ALA A 254 14.55 15.76 -11.06
C ALA A 254 14.45 16.40 -12.46
N ALA A 255 15.49 17.15 -12.85
CA ALA A 255 15.57 17.75 -14.19
C ALA A 255 15.77 16.68 -15.28
N ASP A 256 16.51 15.63 -14.95
CA ASP A 256 16.86 14.55 -15.87
C ASP A 256 16.15 13.23 -15.51
N PRO A 257 15.92 12.35 -16.50
CA PRO A 257 15.38 11.03 -16.25
C PRO A 257 16.34 10.21 -15.37
N PRO A 258 15.81 9.43 -14.41
CA PRO A 258 16.63 8.56 -13.59
C PRO A 258 17.32 7.49 -14.44
N ALA A 259 18.55 7.13 -14.07
CA ALA A 259 19.32 6.10 -14.76
C ALA A 259 18.51 4.77 -14.86
N PRO A 260 18.54 4.09 -16.02
CA PRO A 260 17.83 2.83 -16.19
C PRO A 260 18.27 1.80 -15.14
N ARG A 261 17.32 1.30 -14.34
CA ARG A 261 17.59 0.19 -13.43
C ARG A 261 17.46 -1.12 -14.21
N PRO A 262 18.45 -2.04 -14.15
CA PRO A 262 18.37 -3.30 -14.85
C PRO A 262 17.13 -4.09 -14.39
N PRO A 263 16.39 -4.72 -15.31
CA PRO A 263 15.23 -5.53 -14.95
C PRO A 263 15.69 -6.66 -14.02
N ARG A 264 15.06 -6.76 -12.84
CA ARG A 264 15.32 -7.87 -11.93
C ARG A 264 14.70 -9.13 -12.52
N ALA A 265 15.48 -10.21 -12.63
CA ALA A 265 14.97 -11.49 -13.06
C ALA A 265 13.76 -11.91 -12.20
N PRO A 266 12.77 -12.62 -12.77
CA PRO A 266 11.65 -13.15 -12.00
C PRO A 266 12.19 -14.07 -10.91
N ALA A 267 12.28 -13.55 -9.69
CA ALA A 267 12.50 -14.40 -8.54
C ALA A 267 11.23 -15.25 -8.45
N GLY A 268 11.37 -16.58 -8.41
CA GLY A 268 10.24 -17.50 -8.28
C GLY A 268 9.31 -17.14 -7.11
N PRO A 269 8.22 -17.90 -6.90
CA PRO A 269 7.12 -17.47 -6.04
C PRO A 269 7.60 -16.93 -4.68
N LEU A 270 7.27 -15.66 -4.38
CA LEU A 270 7.81 -14.92 -3.22
C LEU A 270 7.66 -15.70 -1.90
N TRP A 271 6.55 -16.43 -1.74
CA TRP A 271 6.25 -17.25 -0.57
C TRP A 271 7.27 -18.39 -0.30
N ARG A 272 8.04 -18.82 -1.31
CA ARG A 272 9.12 -19.80 -1.14
C ARG A 272 10.41 -19.17 -0.63
N GLN A 273 10.59 -17.85 -0.78
CA GLN A 273 11.81 -17.16 -0.42
C GLN A 273 11.94 -17.04 1.12
N PRO A 274 13.06 -17.44 1.73
CA PRO A 274 13.22 -17.40 3.19
C PRO A 274 13.21 -15.96 3.72
N THR A 275 13.73 -15.01 2.96
CA THR A 275 13.70 -13.58 3.30
C THR A 275 12.27 -13.04 3.37
N PHE A 276 11.42 -13.41 2.42
CA PHE A 276 10.01 -13.01 2.44
C PHE A 276 9.26 -13.65 3.61
N ARG A 277 9.47 -14.95 3.86
CA ARG A 277 8.84 -15.67 4.97
C ARG A 277 9.22 -15.08 6.33
N SER A 278 10.50 -14.87 6.58
CA SER A 278 10.98 -14.27 7.84
C SER A 278 10.46 -12.85 8.05
N LEU A 279 10.45 -12.02 7.00
CA LEU A 279 9.90 -10.67 7.07
C LEU A 279 8.38 -10.70 7.36
N SER A 280 7.64 -11.54 6.63
CA SER A 280 6.19 -11.66 6.80
C SER A 280 5.83 -12.15 8.20
N LEU A 281 6.56 -13.14 8.71
CA LEU A 281 6.32 -13.70 10.04
C LEU A 281 6.64 -12.68 11.15
N ALA A 282 7.74 -11.94 11.03
CA ALA A 282 8.09 -10.88 11.98
C ALA A 282 7.04 -9.76 12.01
N PHE A 283 6.57 -9.31 10.84
CA PHE A 283 5.50 -8.32 10.75
C PHE A 283 4.17 -8.85 11.27
N ALA A 284 3.83 -10.12 11.01
CA ALA A 284 2.62 -10.74 11.55
C ALA A 284 2.63 -10.75 13.08
N PHE A 285 3.71 -11.24 13.71
CA PHE A 285 3.83 -11.22 15.17
C PHE A 285 3.85 -9.81 15.74
N GLY A 286 4.60 -8.89 15.13
CA GLY A 286 4.68 -7.50 15.58
C GLY A 286 3.34 -6.77 15.51
N LEU A 287 2.59 -6.94 14.41
CA LEU A 287 1.25 -6.35 14.26
C LEU A 287 0.23 -7.01 15.18
N THR A 288 0.29 -8.32 15.40
CA THR A 288 -0.57 -9.01 16.39
C THR A 288 -0.32 -8.46 17.79
N ALA A 289 0.95 -8.35 18.22
CA ALA A 289 1.29 -7.77 19.51
C ALA A 289 0.84 -6.30 19.62
N GLN A 290 1.00 -5.53 18.53
CA GLN A 290 0.58 -4.12 18.50
C GLN A 290 -0.94 -3.98 18.62
N MET A 291 -1.70 -4.75 17.84
CA MET A 291 -3.17 -4.71 17.86
C MET A 291 -3.75 -5.22 19.17
N GLY A 292 -3.21 -6.33 19.70
CA GLY A 292 -3.60 -6.88 20.99
C GLY A 292 -3.39 -5.85 22.10
N LEU A 293 -2.20 -5.24 22.16
CA LEU A 293 -1.90 -4.21 23.13
C LEU A 293 -2.81 -2.99 22.95
N LEU A 294 -2.95 -2.43 21.75
CA LEU A 294 -3.80 -1.25 21.52
C LEU A 294 -5.26 -1.48 21.94
N THR A 295 -5.77 -2.70 21.76
CA THR A 295 -7.15 -3.04 22.11
C THR A 295 -7.38 -3.12 23.62
N THR A 296 -6.36 -3.56 24.39
CA THR A 296 -6.49 -3.76 25.84
C THR A 296 -5.80 -2.68 26.68
N LEU A 297 -4.98 -1.82 26.07
CA LEU A 297 -4.15 -0.84 26.76
C LEU A 297 -4.97 0.10 27.64
N PHE A 298 -6.11 0.58 27.16
CA PHE A 298 -7.00 1.41 27.97
C PHE A 298 -7.47 0.67 29.22
N SER A 299 -7.95 -0.56 29.06
CA SER A 299 -8.45 -1.39 30.17
C SER A 299 -7.37 -1.74 31.19
N ILE A 300 -6.11 -1.86 30.75
CA ILE A 300 -4.96 -2.10 31.64
C ILE A 300 -4.62 -0.84 32.45
N LEU A 301 -4.73 0.35 31.84
CA LEU A 301 -4.30 1.61 32.46
C LEU A 301 -5.40 2.31 33.26
N ALA A 302 -6.67 2.11 32.91
CA ALA A 302 -7.79 2.80 33.56
C ALA A 302 -7.92 2.52 35.06
N PRO A 303 -7.70 1.28 35.58
CA PRO A 303 -7.77 1.00 37.01
C PRO A 303 -6.70 1.74 37.84
N SER A 304 -5.51 1.95 37.28
CA SER A 304 -4.37 2.55 38.00
C SER A 304 -4.24 4.06 37.82
N LEU A 305 -4.59 4.59 36.64
CA LEU A 305 -4.43 6.01 36.29
C LEU A 305 -5.75 6.78 36.21
N GLY A 306 -6.88 6.10 36.40
CA GLY A 306 -8.21 6.62 36.09
C GLY A 306 -8.44 6.78 34.58
N THR A 307 -9.68 7.07 34.20
CA THR A 307 -10.09 7.21 32.79
C THR A 307 -9.37 8.34 32.07
N GLN A 308 -9.20 9.48 32.76
CA GLN A 308 -8.48 10.65 32.22
C GLN A 308 -6.99 10.34 32.01
N GLY A 309 -6.33 9.70 32.99
CA GLY A 309 -4.92 9.34 32.89
C GLY A 309 -4.66 8.31 31.79
N ALA A 310 -5.50 7.27 31.68
CA ALA A 310 -5.42 6.29 30.61
C ALA A 310 -5.60 6.93 29.22
N GLY A 311 -6.55 7.87 29.08
CA GLY A 311 -6.75 8.62 27.84
C GLY A 311 -5.54 9.48 27.43
N LEU A 312 -4.87 10.11 28.39
CA LEU A 312 -3.63 10.86 28.15
C LEU A 312 -2.49 9.95 27.67
N VAL A 313 -2.31 8.78 28.30
CA VAL A 313 -1.28 7.83 27.88
C VAL A 313 -1.53 7.29 26.47
N MET A 314 -2.78 6.99 26.12
CA MET A 314 -3.13 6.57 24.75
C MET A 314 -2.88 7.67 23.71
N SER A 315 -3.16 8.92 24.08
CA SER A 315 -2.88 10.08 23.23
C SER A 315 -1.38 10.27 23.02
N LEU A 316 -0.59 10.15 24.09
CA LEU A 316 0.87 10.19 24.05
C LEU A 316 1.44 9.05 23.19
N ALA A 317 0.92 7.83 23.32
CA ALA A 317 1.33 6.69 22.49
C ALA A 317 1.12 7.00 20.99
N THR A 318 0.02 7.67 20.65
CA THR A 318 -0.26 8.06 19.26
C THR A 318 0.66 9.18 18.79
N ALA A 319 0.98 10.16 19.65
CA ALA A 319 1.97 11.19 19.36
C ALA A 319 3.37 10.57 19.12
N CYS A 320 3.79 9.64 19.99
CA CYS A 320 5.03 8.87 19.82
C CYS A 320 5.05 8.10 18.49
N ALA A 321 3.92 7.53 18.05
CA ALA A 321 3.83 6.85 16.76
C ALA A 321 4.03 7.82 15.57
N VAL A 322 3.47 9.03 15.63
CA VAL A 322 3.67 10.08 14.60
C VAL A 322 5.12 10.55 14.58
N VAL A 323 5.69 10.83 15.76
CA VAL A 323 7.10 11.24 15.91
C VAL A 323 8.02 10.15 15.39
N GLY A 324 7.81 8.89 15.80
CA GLY A 324 8.61 7.74 15.37
C GLY A 324 8.58 7.53 13.86
N ARG A 325 7.40 7.59 13.22
CA ARG A 325 7.31 7.49 11.75
C ARG A 325 8.01 8.65 11.06
N THR A 326 7.86 9.87 11.57
CA THR A 326 8.49 11.07 10.99
C THR A 326 10.00 11.01 11.13
N ALA A 327 10.51 10.62 12.31
CA ALA A 327 11.93 10.41 12.56
C ALA A 327 12.51 9.34 11.63
N VAL A 328 11.86 8.18 11.48
CA VAL A 328 12.30 7.15 10.53
C VAL A 328 12.21 7.66 9.09
N GLY A 329 11.17 8.40 8.72
CA GLY A 329 11.02 8.96 7.37
C GLY A 329 12.13 9.94 6.98
N LEU A 330 12.60 10.75 7.93
CA LEU A 330 13.61 11.79 7.72
C LEU A 330 15.05 11.29 7.93
N LEU A 331 15.27 10.49 8.96
CA LEU A 331 16.61 10.11 9.41
C LEU A 331 17.12 8.83 8.76
N LEU A 332 16.26 7.99 8.18
CA LEU A 332 16.67 6.71 7.60
C LEU A 332 17.51 6.93 6.33
N PRO A 333 18.84 6.69 6.37
CA PRO A 333 19.70 6.96 5.24
C PRO A 333 19.38 6.02 4.07
N PRO A 334 19.54 6.44 2.80
CA PRO A 334 19.26 5.58 1.65
C PRO A 334 20.07 4.26 1.63
N ALA A 335 21.27 4.27 2.25
CA ALA A 335 22.20 3.14 2.27
C ALA A 335 21.96 2.14 3.41
N ILE A 336 21.07 2.44 4.38
CA ILE A 336 20.87 1.54 5.52
C ILE A 336 20.08 0.30 5.09
N ASP A 337 20.46 -0.84 5.65
CA ASP A 337 19.69 -2.07 5.48
C ASP A 337 18.33 -1.93 6.18
N ARG A 338 17.26 -1.87 5.38
CA ARG A 338 15.87 -1.77 5.85
C ARG A 338 15.48 -2.93 6.77
N ARG A 339 16.14 -4.09 6.65
CA ARG A 339 15.91 -5.22 7.57
C ARG A 339 16.43 -4.90 8.97
N ARG A 340 17.59 -4.26 9.09
CA ARG A 340 18.13 -3.84 10.40
C ARG A 340 17.25 -2.78 11.06
N ALA A 341 16.76 -1.81 10.27
CA ALA A 341 15.81 -0.82 10.77
C ALA A 341 14.51 -1.47 11.29
N GLY A 342 14.00 -2.49 10.58
CA GLY A 342 12.84 -3.27 11.03
C GLY A 342 13.10 -4.05 12.33
N VAL A 343 14.29 -4.66 12.47
CA VAL A 343 14.69 -5.37 13.70
C VAL A 343 14.74 -4.39 14.89
N LEU A 344 15.40 -3.24 14.73
CA LEU A 344 15.45 -2.20 15.76
C LEU A 344 14.04 -1.74 16.19
N ASN A 345 13.13 -1.56 15.24
CA ASN A 345 11.74 -1.20 15.52
C ASN A 345 11.00 -2.26 16.34
N PHE A 346 11.13 -3.55 15.98
CA PHE A 346 10.49 -4.62 16.74
C PHE A 346 11.14 -4.87 18.11
N LEU A 347 12.45 -4.65 18.25
CA LEU A 347 13.12 -4.69 19.55
C LEU A 347 12.62 -3.57 20.47
N LEU A 348 12.44 -2.35 19.94
CA LEU A 348 11.86 -1.24 20.70
C LEU A 348 10.43 -1.56 21.16
N GLN A 349 9.61 -2.14 20.30
CA GLN A 349 8.26 -2.60 20.66
C GLN A 349 8.31 -3.69 21.74
N ALA A 350 9.17 -4.69 21.58
CA ALA A 350 9.31 -5.78 22.55
C ALA A 350 9.80 -5.27 23.92
N LEU A 351 10.75 -4.33 23.93
CA LEU A 351 11.21 -3.67 25.14
C LEU A 351 10.08 -2.90 25.83
N GLY A 352 9.32 -2.10 25.08
CA GLY A 352 8.17 -1.35 25.62
C GLY A 352 7.09 -2.27 26.22
N CYS A 353 6.74 -3.35 25.51
CA CYS A 353 5.83 -4.37 26.02
C CYS A 353 6.39 -5.05 27.29
N GLY A 354 7.68 -5.36 27.31
CA GLY A 354 8.36 -5.97 28.45
C GLY A 354 8.35 -5.06 29.69
N ILE A 355 8.64 -3.78 29.51
CA ILE A 355 8.57 -2.77 30.59
C ILE A 355 7.14 -2.69 31.14
N LEU A 356 6.13 -2.64 30.27
CA LEU A 356 4.72 -2.61 30.71
C LEU A 356 4.33 -3.87 31.49
N ALA A 357 4.77 -5.05 31.03
CA ALA A 357 4.50 -6.32 31.70
C ALA A 357 5.17 -6.39 33.08
N LEU A 358 6.39 -5.87 33.23
CA LEU A 358 7.10 -5.81 34.51
C LEU A 358 6.51 -4.75 35.45
N ALA A 359 6.01 -3.63 34.91
CA ALA A 359 5.38 -2.56 35.69
C ALA A 359 3.98 -2.94 36.21
N ALA A 360 3.28 -3.87 35.55
CA ALA A 360 2.01 -4.42 36.01
C ALA A 360 2.16 -5.43 37.18
N GLY A 361 3.37 -5.58 37.72
CA GLY A 361 3.70 -6.50 38.81
C GLY A 361 3.23 -6.02 40.19
N ASP A 362 1.92 -5.98 40.39
CA ASP A 362 1.26 -6.31 41.65
C ASP A 362 -0.20 -6.72 41.35
N PRO A 363 -0.59 -7.99 41.54
CA PRO A 363 -1.98 -8.40 41.45
C PRO A 363 -2.72 -7.85 42.69
N VAL A 364 -3.63 -6.90 42.48
CA VAL A 364 -4.65 -6.51 43.47
C VAL A 364 -5.89 -7.38 43.26
#